data_AF-A0A2N5AIH4-F1
#
_entry.id   AF-A0A2N5AIH4-F1
#
_cell.length_a   1.000
_cell.length_b   1.000
_cell.length_c   1.000
_cell.angle_alpha   90.00
_cell.angle_beta   90.00
_cell.angle_gamma   90.00
#
_symmetry.space_group_name_H-M   'P 1'
#
loop_
_entity.id
_entity.type
_entity.pdbx_description
1 polymer ?
#
loop_
_entity_poly.entity_id
_entity_poly.type
_entity_poly.pdbx_seq_one_letter_code
_entity_poly.pdbx_strand_id
1 'polypeptide(L)'
;MFAFLKAPPDAAPVSDKRELDERYRYWRRHILLTIWLGYALFYFTRKSFNAAVPEILASNVLTRSDIGLLATLFYITYGLSKFFSGIVSDRSDARYFMGLGLIATGVVNILFGFSTSLWAFALLWALNAFFQGWGSPVCARLLTAWYSRTERGGWWALWNT
;
A
#
# COMPACT_ATOMS: atom_id res chain seq x y z
N MET A 1 12.56 -18.55 -4.84
CA MET A 1 11.57 -17.47 -5.04
C MET A 1 10.19 -18.12 -5.02
N PHE A 2 9.35 -17.82 -4.03
CA PHE A 2 8.12 -18.57 -3.75
C PHE A 2 7.16 -18.57 -4.95
N ALA A 3 6.61 -19.74 -5.29
CA ALA A 3 5.81 -19.99 -6.49
C ALA A 3 4.53 -19.12 -6.60
N PHE A 4 4.04 -18.58 -5.48
CA PHE A 4 2.86 -17.70 -5.42
C PHE A 4 3.10 -16.27 -5.94
N LEU A 5 4.35 -15.80 -5.99
CA LEU A 5 4.70 -14.45 -6.46
C LEU A 5 5.00 -14.38 -7.96
N LYS A 6 4.95 -15.52 -8.66
CA LYS A 6 5.30 -15.61 -10.08
C LYS A 6 4.14 -15.08 -10.92
N ALA A 7 4.45 -14.13 -11.81
CA ALA A 7 3.49 -13.61 -12.77
C ALA A 7 2.80 -14.78 -13.51
N PRO A 8 1.46 -14.76 -13.66
CA PRO A 8 0.78 -15.80 -14.40
C PRO A 8 1.30 -15.80 -15.84
N PRO A 9 1.38 -16.98 -16.49
CA PRO A 9 1.75 -17.05 -17.90
C PRO A 9 0.80 -16.20 -18.74
N ASP A 10 1.34 -15.54 -19.77
CA ASP A 10 0.56 -14.67 -20.67
C ASP A 10 -0.65 -15.44 -21.20
N ALA A 11 -1.84 -14.86 -21.00
CA ALA A 11 -3.07 -15.47 -21.49
C ALA A 11 -3.03 -15.57 -23.02
N ALA A 12 -3.60 -16.66 -23.56
CA ALA A 12 -3.68 -16.85 -25.00
C ALA A 12 -4.30 -15.61 -25.66
N PRO A 13 -3.70 -15.08 -26.75
CA PRO A 13 -4.17 -13.87 -27.40
C PRO A 13 -5.62 -14.05 -27.85
N VAL A 14 -6.52 -13.21 -27.33
CA VAL A 14 -7.94 -13.22 -27.70
C VAL A 14 -8.04 -12.70 -29.14
N SER A 15 -8.55 -13.53 -30.04
CA SER A 15 -8.69 -13.17 -31.47
C SER A 15 -9.87 -12.24 -31.75
N ASP A 16 -10.88 -12.22 -30.88
CA ASP A 16 -12.08 -11.40 -31.05
C ASP A 16 -11.91 -10.01 -30.40
N LYS A 17 -11.93 -8.97 -31.23
CA LYS A 17 -11.81 -7.56 -30.80
C LYS A 17 -12.93 -7.14 -29.86
N ARG A 18 -14.14 -7.69 -30.03
CA ARG A 18 -15.32 -7.29 -29.27
C ARG A 18 -15.26 -7.80 -27.83
N GLU A 19 -14.85 -9.05 -27.67
CA GLU A 19 -14.61 -9.67 -26.37
C GLU A 19 -13.43 -9.02 -25.63
N LEU A 20 -12.38 -8.64 -26.37
CA LEU A 20 -11.24 -7.91 -25.82
C LEU A 20 -11.66 -6.56 -25.22
N ASP A 21 -12.45 -5.77 -25.94
CA ASP A 21 -12.90 -4.45 -25.50
C ASP A 21 -13.83 -4.50 -24.28
N GLU A 22 -14.69 -5.51 -24.19
CA GLU A 22 -15.57 -5.73 -23.03
C GLU A 22 -14.79 -6.13 -21.78
N ARG A 23 -13.88 -7.11 -21.91
CA ARG A 23 -12.97 -7.50 -20.82
C ARG A 23 -12.09 -6.34 -20.39
N TYR A 24 -11.54 -5.58 -21.34
CA TYR A 24 -10.72 -4.42 -21.04
C TYR A 24 -11.49 -3.36 -20.24
N ARG A 25 -12.72 -2.98 -20.67
CA ARG A 25 -13.55 -2.03 -19.92
C ARG A 25 -13.91 -2.53 -18.52
N TYR A 26 -14.23 -3.81 -18.37
CA TYR A 26 -14.55 -4.41 -17.09
C TYR A 26 -13.36 -4.36 -16.12
N TRP A 27 -12.21 -4.89 -16.54
CA TRP A 27 -11.02 -4.98 -15.69
C TRP A 27 -10.42 -3.62 -15.36
N ARG A 28 -10.43 -2.68 -16.31
CA ARG A 28 -9.98 -1.30 -16.09
C ARG A 28 -10.69 -0.64 -14.90
N ARG A 29 -12.02 -0.76 -14.82
CA ARG A 29 -12.81 -0.21 -13.70
C ARG A 29 -12.50 -0.89 -12.36
N HIS A 30 -12.41 -2.22 -12.36
CA HIS A 30 -12.10 -2.99 -11.16
C HIS A 30 -10.71 -2.67 -10.62
N ILE A 31 -9.72 -2.58 -11.49
CA ILE A 31 -8.34 -2.25 -11.12
C ILE A 31 -8.26 -0.84 -10.53
N LEU A 32 -8.93 0.13 -11.15
CA LEU A 32 -8.99 1.50 -10.63
C LEU A 32 -9.62 1.55 -9.23
N LEU A 33 -10.79 0.94 -9.05
CA LEU A 33 -11.48 0.88 -7.76
C LEU A 33 -10.61 0.21 -6.69
N THR A 34 -9.92 -0.88 -7.05
CA THR A 34 -9.03 -1.59 -6.12
C THR A 34 -7.84 -0.73 -5.71
N ILE A 35 -7.21 -0.04 -6.67
CA ILE A 35 -6.07 0.86 -6.42
C ILE A 35 -6.50 2.05 -5.54
N TRP A 36 -7.63 2.67 -5.87
CA TRP A 36 -8.16 3.80 -5.14
C TRP A 36 -8.55 3.40 -3.71
N LEU A 37 -9.31 2.32 -3.54
CA LEU A 37 -9.75 1.84 -2.23
C LEU A 37 -8.58 1.37 -1.36
N GLY A 38 -7.61 0.67 -1.93
CA GLY A 38 -6.44 0.26 -1.16
C GLY A 38 -5.53 1.44 -0.78
N TYR A 39 -5.41 2.45 -1.63
CA TYR A 39 -4.69 3.68 -1.28
C TYR A 39 -5.42 4.47 -0.18
N ALA A 40 -6.75 4.57 -0.27
CA ALA A 40 -7.59 5.17 0.77
C ALA A 40 -7.45 4.45 2.12
N LEU A 41 -7.40 3.11 2.11
CA LEU A 41 -7.16 2.31 3.32
C LEU A 41 -5.77 2.53 3.90
N PHE A 42 -4.73 2.65 3.08
CA PHE A 42 -3.40 3.02 3.56
C PHE A 42 -3.41 4.40 4.24
N TYR A 43 -4.08 5.39 3.62
CA TYR A 43 -4.26 6.71 4.24
C TYR A 43 -5.03 6.65 5.56
N PHE A 44 -6.08 5.83 5.62
CA PHE A 44 -6.88 5.61 6.82
C PHE A 44 -6.01 5.09 7.97
N THR A 45 -5.22 4.04 7.74
CA THR A 45 -4.33 3.48 8.77
C THR A 45 -3.30 4.49 9.29
N ARG A 46 -2.78 5.37 8.43
CA ARG A 46 -1.87 6.43 8.84
C ARG A 46 -2.57 7.52 9.67
N LYS A 47 -3.82 7.85 9.33
CA LYS A 47 -4.65 8.79 10.10
C LYS A 47 -5.04 8.23 11.46
N SER A 48 -5.25 6.92 11.60
CA SER A 48 -5.59 6.28 12.88
C SER A 48 -4.56 6.57 13.97
N PHE A 49 -3.26 6.47 13.66
CA PHE A 49 -2.21 6.79 14.63
C PHE A 49 -2.22 8.27 15.02
N ASN A 50 -2.32 9.17 14.04
CA ASN A 50 -2.39 10.61 14.33
C ASN A 50 -3.60 10.98 15.21
N ALA A 51 -4.71 10.24 15.09
CA ALA A 51 -5.88 10.40 15.93
C ALA A 51 -5.67 9.85 17.36
N ALA A 52 -4.85 8.80 17.52
CA ALA A 52 -4.54 8.19 18.82
C ALA A 52 -3.43 8.93 19.60
N VAL A 53 -2.58 9.72 18.92
CA VAL A 53 -1.48 10.48 19.53
C VAL A 53 -1.89 11.33 20.77
N PRO A 54 -3.00 12.09 20.75
CA PRO A 54 -3.42 12.90 21.90
C PRO A 54 -3.76 12.03 23.14
N GLU A 55 -4.38 10.87 22.93
CA GLU A 55 -4.80 9.96 23.99
C GLU A 55 -3.60 9.14 24.54
N ILE A 56 -2.67 8.80 23.67
CA ILE A 56 -1.37 8.22 24.03
C ILE A 56 -0.55 9.19 24.90
N LEU A 57 -0.58 10.49 24.58
CA LEU A 57 0.07 11.52 25.41
C LEU A 57 -0.66 11.71 26.75
N ALA A 58 -1.99 11.62 26.76
CA ALA A 58 -2.79 11.76 27.99
C ALA A 58 -2.62 10.58 28.96
N SER A 59 -2.36 9.38 28.44
CA SER A 59 -2.13 8.17 29.24
C SER A 59 -0.71 8.08 29.84
N ASN A 60 0.16 9.06 29.60
CA ASN A 60 1.57 9.07 30.05
C ASN A 60 2.40 7.85 29.61
N VAL A 61 1.93 7.09 28.61
CA VAL A 61 2.65 5.92 28.08
C VAL A 61 3.81 6.35 27.19
N LEU A 62 3.68 7.47 26.47
CA LEU A 62 4.68 8.01 25.55
C LEU A 62 4.84 9.52 25.74
N THR A 63 6.06 10.03 25.61
CA THR A 63 6.34 11.46 25.64
C THR A 63 6.25 12.08 24.24
N ARG A 64 6.12 13.41 24.16
CA ARG A 64 6.16 14.13 22.87
C ARG A 64 7.45 13.87 22.08
N SER A 65 8.56 13.70 22.79
CA SER A 65 9.86 13.36 22.19
C SER A 65 9.84 11.98 21.54
N ASP A 66 9.24 10.98 22.20
CA ASP A 66 9.13 9.62 21.67
C ASP A 66 8.26 9.56 20.42
N ILE A 67 7.16 10.34 20.38
CA ILE A 67 6.31 10.43 19.19
C ILE A 67 7.09 11.05 18.01
N GLY A 68 7.94 12.05 18.27
CA GLY A 68 8.84 12.61 17.26
C GLY A 68 9.86 11.60 16.73
N LEU A 69 10.41 10.76 17.61
CA LEU A 69 11.30 9.66 17.23
C LEU A 69 10.57 8.61 16.39
N LEU A 70 9.37 8.21 16.79
CA LEU A 70 8.52 7.26 16.04
C LEU A 70 8.14 7.81 14.66
N ALA A 71 7.80 9.10 14.57
CA ALA A 71 7.52 9.75 13.29
C ALA A 71 8.75 9.73 12.37
N THR A 72 9.93 10.05 12.89
CA THR A 72 11.19 10.00 12.13
C THR A 72 11.50 8.58 11.66
N LEU A 73 11.37 7.59 12.55
CA LEU A 73 11.56 6.18 12.23
C LEU A 73 10.61 5.71 11.12
N PHE A 74 9.36 6.17 11.16
CA PHE A 74 8.38 5.89 10.11
C PHE A 74 8.82 6.44 8.76
N TYR A 75 9.24 7.70 8.70
CA TYR A 75 9.67 8.31 7.43
C TYR A 75 10.91 7.63 6.84
N ILE A 76 11.89 7.30 7.69
CA ILE A 76 13.10 6.58 7.26
C ILE A 76 12.73 5.19 6.73
N THR A 77 11.97 4.42 7.50
CA THR A 77 11.57 3.06 7.12
C THR A 77 10.68 3.05 5.89
N TYR A 78 9.78 4.03 5.76
CA TYR A 78 8.91 4.21 4.61
C TYR A 78 9.72 4.56 3.35
N GLY A 79 10.73 5.42 3.46
CA GLY A 79 11.64 5.76 2.37
C GLY A 79 12.46 4.57 1.89
N LEU A 80 13.06 3.83 2.82
CA LEU A 80 13.77 2.58 2.53
C LEU A 80 12.84 1.55 1.90
N SER A 81 11.64 1.36 2.46
CA SER A 81 10.66 0.43 1.94
C SER A 81 10.22 0.77 0.51
N LYS A 82 10.06 2.06 0.18
CA LYS A 82 9.78 2.46 -1.22
C LYS A 82 10.86 2.01 -2.19
N PHE A 83 12.13 2.07 -1.79
CA PHE A 83 13.25 1.58 -2.60
C PHE A 83 13.19 0.06 -2.79
N PHE A 84 13.05 -0.70 -1.69
CA PHE A 84 12.97 -2.15 -1.74
C PHE A 84 11.73 -2.64 -2.48
N SER A 85 10.58 -2.02 -2.22
CA SER A 85 9.32 -2.37 -2.87
C SER A 85 9.29 -2.02 -4.34
N GLY A 86 10.02 -1.01 -4.81
CA GLY A 86 10.22 -0.78 -6.25
C GLY A 86 10.87 -2.00 -6.92
N ILE A 87 12.00 -2.47 -6.36
CA ILE A 87 12.74 -3.63 -6.89
C ILE A 87 11.91 -4.92 -6.79
N VAL A 88 11.22 -5.12 -5.68
CA VAL A 88 10.41 -6.34 -5.45
C VAL A 88 9.12 -6.30 -6.28
N SER A 89 8.51 -5.13 -6.49
CA SER A 89 7.32 -4.93 -7.31
C SER A 89 7.58 -5.24 -8.78
N ASP A 90 8.79 -4.97 -9.29
CA ASP A 90 9.15 -5.35 -10.66
C ASP A 90 9.18 -6.87 -10.87
N ARG A 91 9.49 -7.63 -9.82
CA ARG A 91 9.60 -9.10 -9.87
C ARG A 91 8.38 -9.84 -9.31
N SER A 92 7.42 -9.13 -8.75
CA SER A 92 6.26 -9.71 -8.07
C SER A 92 4.94 -9.37 -8.76
N ASP A 93 3.96 -10.23 -8.57
CA ASP A 93 2.59 -9.99 -8.98
C ASP A 93 1.96 -8.83 -8.19
N ALA A 94 1.76 -7.69 -8.87
CA ALA A 94 1.07 -6.51 -8.34
C ALA A 94 -0.26 -6.85 -7.64
N ARG A 95 -0.99 -7.85 -8.16
CA ARG A 95 -2.27 -8.31 -7.61
C ARG A 95 -2.17 -8.80 -6.16
N TYR A 96 -1.11 -9.52 -5.80
CA TYR A 96 -0.94 -10.07 -4.46
C TYR A 96 -0.17 -9.14 -3.54
N PHE A 97 0.73 -8.33 -4.10
CA PHE A 97 1.58 -7.44 -3.32
C PHE A 97 0.79 -6.38 -2.57
N MET A 98 -0.22 -5.78 -3.22
CA MET A 98 -1.08 -4.78 -2.59
C MET A 98 -2.01 -5.38 -1.53
N GLY A 99 -2.63 -6.53 -1.82
CA GLY A 99 -3.51 -7.22 -0.88
C GLY A 99 -2.78 -7.70 0.37
N LEU A 100 -1.61 -8.33 0.22
CA LEU A 100 -0.79 -8.76 1.34
C LEU A 100 -0.30 -7.58 2.19
N GLY A 101 0.11 -6.48 1.55
CA GLY A 101 0.50 -5.25 2.24
C GLY A 101 -0.64 -4.67 3.07
N LEU A 102 -1.86 -4.63 2.53
CA LEU A 102 -3.05 -4.16 3.25
C LEU A 102 -3.41 -5.05 4.44
N ILE A 103 -3.43 -6.38 4.24
CA ILE A 103 -3.72 -7.33 5.32
C ILE A 103 -2.67 -7.20 6.43
N ALA A 104 -1.38 -7.17 6.08
CA ALA A 104 -0.30 -7.01 7.05
C ALA A 104 -0.42 -5.67 7.80
N THR A 105 -0.71 -4.57 7.10
CA THR A 105 -0.91 -3.25 7.71
C THR A 105 -2.11 -3.27 8.68
N GLY A 106 -3.20 -3.93 8.31
CA GLY A 106 -4.39 -4.09 9.16
C GLY A 106 -4.09 -4.88 10.43
N VAL A 107 -3.42 -6.03 10.31
CA VAL A 107 -3.00 -6.84 11.47
C VAL A 107 -2.08 -6.06 12.39
N VAL A 108 -1.10 -5.35 11.82
CA VAL A 108 -0.19 -4.51 12.60
C VAL A 108 -0.93 -3.39 13.33
N ASN A 109 -1.94 -2.78 12.71
CA ASN A 109 -2.74 -1.73 13.34
C ASN A 109 -3.61 -2.26 14.49
N ILE A 110 -4.13 -3.49 14.37
CA ILE A 110 -4.84 -4.17 15.47
C ILE A 110 -3.87 -4.43 16.62
N LEU A 111 -2.70 -5.03 16.33
CA LEU A 111 -1.67 -5.28 17.34
C LEU A 111 -1.15 -4.00 18.00
N PHE A 112 -1.12 -2.89 17.24
CA PHE A 112 -0.77 -1.57 17.76
C PHE A 112 -1.75 -1.13 18.86
N GLY A 113 -3.05 -1.36 18.68
CA GLY A 113 -4.07 -1.03 19.69
C GLY A 113 -3.99 -1.86 20.99
N PHE A 114 -3.39 -3.05 20.95
CA PHE A 114 -3.20 -3.90 22.13
C PHE A 114 -1.83 -3.70 22.83
N SER A 115 -0.93 -2.91 22.24
CA SER A 115 0.40 -2.70 22.77
C SER A 115 0.45 -1.53 23.74
N THR A 116 1.19 -1.67 24.85
CA THR A 116 1.39 -0.62 25.87
C THR A 116 2.87 -0.25 26.07
N SER A 117 3.79 -0.87 25.32
CA SER A 117 5.23 -0.64 25.44
C SER A 117 5.79 0.19 24.28
N LEU A 118 6.67 1.15 24.57
CA LEU A 118 7.37 1.99 23.58
C LEU A 118 8.11 1.16 22.51
N TRP A 119 8.79 0.08 22.92
CA TRP A 119 9.54 -0.77 21.99
C TRP A 119 8.63 -1.55 21.04
N ALA A 120 7.50 -2.06 21.55
CA ALA A 120 6.49 -2.72 20.75
C ALA A 120 5.82 -1.73 19.78
N PHE A 121 5.56 -0.49 20.24
CA PHE A 121 5.11 0.59 19.35
C PHE A 121 6.11 0.89 18.25
N ALA A 122 7.41 1.04 18.56
CA ALA A 122 8.44 1.31 17.56
C ALA A 122 8.55 0.21 16.51
N LEU A 123 8.56 -1.06 16.93
CA LEU A 123 8.64 -2.20 16.02
C LEU A 123 7.40 -2.31 15.13
N LEU A 124 6.21 -2.24 15.72
CA LEU A 124 4.95 -2.30 14.97
C LEU A 124 4.83 -1.11 14.03
N TRP A 125 5.25 0.07 14.45
CA TRP A 125 5.21 1.27 13.62
C TRP A 125 6.20 1.21 12.45
N ALA A 126 7.40 0.67 12.66
CA ALA A 126 8.36 0.42 11.59
C ALA A 126 7.84 -0.64 10.59
N LEU A 127 7.26 -1.74 11.08
CA LEU A 127 6.61 -2.74 10.23
C LEU A 127 5.46 -2.12 9.42
N ASN A 128 4.64 -1.29 10.05
CA ASN A 128 3.55 -0.58 9.39
C ASN A 128 4.09 0.35 8.28
N ALA A 129 5.13 1.13 8.57
CA ALA A 129 5.82 1.99 7.60
C ALA A 129 6.37 1.17 6.42
N PHE A 130 6.93 -0.01 6.70
CA PHE A 130 7.44 -0.91 5.69
C PHE A 130 6.34 -1.40 4.76
N PHE A 131 5.22 -1.92 5.28
CA PHE A 131 4.11 -2.37 4.44
C PHE A 131 3.40 -1.23 3.70
N GLN A 132 3.31 -0.03 4.29
CA GLN A 132 2.78 1.15 3.60
C GLN A 132 3.63 1.56 2.39
N GLY A 133 4.95 1.35 2.44
CA GLY A 133 5.86 1.64 1.33
C GLY A 133 5.54 0.86 0.05
N TRP A 134 4.88 -0.30 0.19
CA TRP A 134 4.59 -1.22 -0.92
C TRP A 134 3.44 -0.77 -1.82
N GLY A 135 2.53 0.08 -1.34
CA GLY A 135 1.33 0.46 -2.08
C GLY A 135 1.63 1.33 -3.31
N SER A 136 2.49 2.32 -3.17
CA SER A 136 2.78 3.32 -4.20
C SER A 136 3.35 2.74 -5.53
N PRO A 137 4.40 1.88 -5.54
CA PRO A 137 4.94 1.33 -6.78
C PRO A 137 3.97 0.39 -7.50
N VAL A 138 3.16 -0.36 -6.74
CA VAL A 138 2.16 -1.27 -7.31
C VAL A 138 1.05 -0.51 -8.03
N CYS A 139 0.55 0.57 -7.41
CA CYS A 139 -0.46 1.44 -8.00
C CYS A 139 0.07 2.07 -9.30
N ALA A 140 1.31 2.59 -9.27
CA ALA A 140 1.97 3.17 -10.43
C ALA A 140 2.09 2.16 -11.59
N ARG A 141 2.50 0.92 -11.29
CA ARG A 141 2.66 -0.15 -12.29
C ARG A 141 1.33 -0.58 -12.92
N LEU A 142 0.28 -0.74 -12.10
CA LEU A 142 -1.04 -1.10 -12.60
C LEU A 142 -1.62 0.01 -13.48
N LEU A 143 -1.46 1.28 -13.08
CA LEU A 143 -1.93 2.40 -13.88
C LEU A 143 -1.16 2.50 -15.21
N THR A 144 0.16 2.27 -15.21
CA THR A 144 0.97 2.35 -16.44
C THR A 144 0.77 1.15 -17.36
N ALA A 145 0.41 -0.03 -16.84
CA ALA A 145 0.10 -1.21 -17.63
C ALA A 145 -1.30 -1.15 -18.27
N TRP A 146 -2.30 -0.63 -17.55
CA TRP A 146 -3.70 -0.66 -18.01
C TRP A 146 -4.19 0.64 -18.66
N TYR A 147 -3.46 1.76 -18.55
CA TYR A 147 -3.90 3.04 -19.09
C TYR A 147 -2.90 3.64 -20.09
N SER A 148 -3.45 4.04 -21.24
CA SER A 148 -2.75 4.77 -22.31
C SER A 148 -2.12 6.07 -21.79
N ARG A 149 -0.98 6.47 -22.39
CA ARG A 149 -0.24 7.70 -22.03
C ARG A 149 -1.12 8.96 -22.03
N THR A 150 -2.09 9.04 -22.94
CA THR A 150 -2.96 10.23 -23.11
C THR A 150 -3.95 10.41 -21.97
N GLU A 151 -4.45 9.33 -21.39
CA GLU A 151 -5.45 9.38 -20.30
C GLU A 151 -4.80 9.25 -18.92
N ARG A 152 -3.55 8.77 -18.86
CA ARG A 152 -2.84 8.43 -17.63
C ARG A 152 -2.83 9.57 -16.62
N GLY A 153 -2.62 10.82 -17.06
CA GLY A 153 -2.56 11.98 -16.18
C GLY A 153 -3.84 12.21 -15.36
N GLY A 154 -5.01 12.07 -15.97
CA GLY A 154 -6.29 12.22 -15.27
C GLY A 154 -6.53 11.12 -14.23
N TRP A 155 -6.14 9.89 -14.54
CA TRP A 155 -6.26 8.78 -13.59
C TRP A 155 -5.24 8.83 -12.45
N TRP A 156 -4.04 9.39 -12.69
CA TRP A 156 -3.10 9.73 -11.62
C TRP A 156 -3.66 10.79 -10.68
N ALA A 157 -4.35 11.81 -11.22
CA ALA A 157 -4.99 12.83 -10.41
C ALA A 157 -6.11 12.24 -9.55
N LEU A 158 -6.99 11.41 -10.15
CA LEU A 158 -8.07 10.74 -9.42
C LEU A 158 -7.54 9.79 -8.33
N TRP A 159 -6.39 9.16 -8.54
CA TRP A 159 -5.76 8.32 -7.52
C TRP A 159 -5.16 9.11 -6.35
N ASN A 160 -4.67 10.34 -6.59
CA ASN A 160 -4.12 11.20 -5.53
C ASN A 160 -5.18 12.05 -4.80
N THR A 161 -6.44 12.03 -5.26
CA THR A 161 -7.56 12.77 -4.67
C THR A 161 -8.23 11.93 -3.59
#